data_AF-A0A699ZUX7-F1
#
_entry.id   AF-A0A699ZUX7-F1
#
_cell.length_a   1.000
_cell.length_b   1.000
_cell.length_c   1.000
_cell.angle_alpha   90.00
_cell.angle_beta   90.00
_cell.angle_gamma   90.00
#
_symmetry.space_group_name_H-M   'P 1'
#
loop_
_entity.id
_entity.type
_entity.pdbx_description
1 polymer ?
#
loop_
_entity_poly.entity_id
_entity_poly.type
_entity_poly.pdbx_seq_one_letter_code
_entity_poly.pdbx_strand_id
1 'polypeptide(L)'
;LGPGATCLQIQELAQGQGPSPAPGDTVLIDYVLRRPNGYFIYSTVEGVSFQPRDIPVGPVAFRVGVDPSWIQGLQEVVAGMRQGGKLS
;
A
#
# COMPACT_ATOMS: atom_id res chain seq x y z
N LEU A 1 9.47 -3.81 23.85
CA LEU A 1 9.18 -3.05 22.62
C LEU A 1 8.65 -1.70 23.06
N GLY A 2 9.33 -0.61 22.70
CA GLY A 2 8.96 0.74 23.12
C GLY A 2 7.70 1.25 22.40
N PRO A 3 7.07 2.33 22.89
CA PRO A 3 5.97 2.99 22.18
C PRO A 3 6.48 3.45 20.80
N GLY A 4 5.86 2.94 19.73
CA GLY A 4 6.22 3.27 18.34
C GLY A 4 6.79 2.12 17.51
N ALA A 5 7.02 0.93 18.09
CA ALA A 5 7.41 -0.24 17.31
C ALA A 5 6.19 -0.83 16.57
N THR A 6 6.02 -0.49 15.29
CA THR A 6 5.12 -1.22 14.39
C THR A 6 5.72 -2.60 14.12
N CYS A 7 4.95 -3.67 14.28
CA CYS A 7 5.34 -5.04 13.86
C CYS A 7 5.34 -5.20 12.32
N LEU A 8 5.65 -4.12 11.61
CA LEU A 8 5.65 -4.05 10.16
C LEU A 8 6.90 -4.73 9.63
N GLN A 9 6.73 -5.65 8.69
CA GLN A 9 7.81 -6.25 7.92
C GLN A 9 7.62 -5.78 6.48
N ILE A 10 8.65 -5.20 5.89
CA ILE A 10 8.63 -4.67 4.53
C ILE A 10 9.70 -5.42 3.74
N GLN A 11 9.31 -5.97 2.60
CA GLN A 11 10.23 -6.53 1.62
C GLN A 11 10.12 -5.75 0.32
N GLU A 12 11.23 -5.18 -0.14
CA GLU A 12 11.30 -4.60 -1.48
C GLU A 12 11.40 -5.70 -2.53
N LEU A 13 10.39 -5.76 -3.41
CA LEU A 13 10.32 -6.72 -4.51
C LEU A 13 10.86 -6.12 -5.81
N ALA A 14 10.69 -4.80 -5.99
CA ALA A 14 11.27 -4.04 -7.09
C ALA A 14 11.47 -2.59 -6.66
N GLN A 15 12.68 -2.06 -6.87
CA GLN A 15 12.99 -0.67 -6.54
C GLN A 15 12.43 0.28 -7.60
N GLY A 16 11.70 1.30 -7.15
CA GLY A 16 11.22 2.37 -8.01
C GLY A 16 12.36 3.30 -8.44
N GLN A 17 12.28 3.80 -9.67
CA GLN A 17 13.30 4.71 -10.24
C GLN A 17 12.85 6.17 -10.28
N GLY A 18 11.55 6.44 -10.09
CA GLY A 18 11.04 7.79 -10.07
C GLY A 18 11.24 8.50 -8.73
N PRO A 19 10.61 9.68 -8.56
CA PRO A 19 10.67 10.46 -7.33
C PRO A 19 10.10 9.70 -6.12
N SER A 20 10.61 10.04 -4.94
CA SER A 20 9.97 9.71 -3.66
C SER A 20 8.85 10.71 -3.40
N PRO A 21 7.68 10.26 -2.91
CA PRO A 21 6.61 11.17 -2.56
C PRO A 21 6.92 11.96 -1.28
N ALA A 22 6.49 13.22 -1.22
CA ALA A 22 6.57 14.06 -0.04
C ALA A 22 5.26 13.99 0.76
N PRO A 23 5.28 14.32 2.08
CA PRO A 23 4.05 14.47 2.85
C PRO A 23 3.10 15.49 2.20
N GLY A 24 1.83 15.11 2.06
CA GLY A 24 0.79 15.90 1.41
C GLY A 24 0.57 15.60 -0.08
N ASP A 25 1.53 14.95 -0.75
CA ASP A 25 1.41 14.52 -2.14
C ASP A 25 0.26 13.52 -2.30
N THR A 26 -0.38 13.57 -3.46
CA THR A 26 -1.33 12.55 -3.90
C THR A 26 -0.62 11.61 -4.86
N VAL A 27 -0.56 10.34 -4.49
CA VAL A 27 -0.03 9.26 -5.34
C VAL A 27 -1.13 8.30 -5.73
N LEU A 28 -0.91 7.58 -6.83
CA LEU A 28 -1.74 6.46 -7.24
C LEU A 28 -1.03 5.16 -6.85
N ILE A 29 -1.71 4.31 -6.11
CA ILE A 29 -1.17 3.01 -5.68
C ILE A 29 -2.09 1.87 -6.12
N ASP A 30 -1.47 0.79 -6.55
CA ASP A 30 -2.12 -0.51 -6.62
C ASP A 30 -1.79 -1.33 -5.37
N TYR A 31 -2.74 -2.13 -4.90
CA TYR A 31 -2.52 -3.01 -3.76
C TYR A 31 -3.14 -4.39 -3.96
N VAL A 32 -2.56 -5.37 -3.25
CA VAL A 32 -3.13 -6.69 -3.00
C VAL A 32 -3.04 -6.92 -1.51
N LEU A 33 -4.18 -6.92 -0.83
CA LEU A 33 -4.28 -7.24 0.59
C LEU A 33 -4.72 -8.70 0.71
N ARG A 34 -3.88 -9.52 1.35
CA ARG A 34 -4.16 -10.94 1.58
C ARG A 34 -4.03 -11.27 3.06
N ARG A 35 -5.03 -11.92 3.65
CA ARG A 35 -4.85 -12.53 4.98
C ARG A 35 -3.86 -13.72 4.90
N PRO A 36 -3.10 -14.03 5.97
CA PRO A 36 -2.17 -15.16 5.97
C PRO A 36 -2.82 -16.50 5.60
N ASN A 37 -4.10 -16.67 5.92
CA ASN A 37 -4.88 -17.86 5.59
C ASN A 37 -5.43 -17.90 4.14
N GLY A 38 -5.18 -16.87 3.33
CA GLY A 38 -5.52 -16.84 1.90
C GLY A 38 -6.99 -16.55 1.55
N TYR A 39 -7.90 -16.45 2.52
CA TYR A 39 -9.35 -16.43 2.27
C TYR A 39 -9.94 -15.07 1.89
N PHE A 40 -9.27 -13.97 2.21
CA PHE A 40 -9.76 -12.64 1.89
C PHE A 40 -8.70 -11.90 1.10
N ILE A 41 -9.04 -11.60 -0.15
CA ILE A 41 -8.22 -10.81 -1.05
C ILE A 41 -8.99 -9.55 -1.45
N TYR A 42 -8.43 -8.39 -1.12
CA TYR A 42 -8.87 -7.10 -1.65
C TYR A 42 -7.76 -6.60 -2.56
N SER A 43 -8.07 -6.27 -3.80
CA SER A 43 -7.07 -5.79 -4.74
C SER A 43 -7.63 -4.77 -5.69
N THR A 44 -6.77 -3.86 -6.14
CA THR A 44 -7.06 -2.97 -7.27
C THR A 44 -6.60 -3.56 -8.60
N VAL A 45 -5.83 -4.66 -8.58
CA VAL A 45 -5.25 -5.28 -9.78
C VAL A 45 -6.26 -6.25 -10.39
N GLU A 46 -6.49 -6.11 -11.69
CA GLU A 46 -7.40 -6.99 -12.43
C GLU A 46 -6.92 -8.45 -12.44
N GLY A 47 -7.86 -9.40 -12.45
CA GLY A 47 -7.57 -10.83 -12.57
C GLY A 47 -7.33 -11.55 -11.24
N VAL A 48 -7.49 -10.86 -10.11
CA VAL A 48 -7.41 -11.49 -8.78
C VAL A 48 -8.71 -12.21 -8.44
N SER A 49 -8.62 -13.49 -8.08
CA SER A 49 -9.79 -14.29 -7.70
C SER A 49 -10.38 -13.81 -6.36
N PHE A 50 -11.70 -13.88 -6.20
CA PHE A 50 -12.45 -13.57 -4.97
C PHE A 50 -12.50 -12.08 -4.54
N GLN A 51 -12.21 -11.14 -5.45
CA GLN A 51 -12.41 -9.72 -5.18
C GLN A 51 -13.91 -9.38 -5.03
N PRO A 52 -14.34 -8.72 -3.94
CA PRO A 52 -15.70 -8.21 -3.82
C PRO A 52 -16.01 -7.17 -4.92
N ARG A 53 -17.25 -7.18 -5.44
CA ARG A 53 -17.66 -6.33 -6.58
C ARG A 53 -17.61 -4.83 -6.31
N ASP A 54 -17.63 -4.45 -5.04
CA ASP A 54 -17.59 -3.07 -4.55
C ASP A 54 -16.16 -2.51 -4.42
N ILE A 55 -15.13 -3.33 -4.65
CA ILE A 55 -13.75 -2.87 -4.64
C ILE A 55 -13.39 -2.34 -6.03
N PRO A 56 -12.93 -1.08 -6.15
CA PRO A 56 -12.56 -0.50 -7.43
C PRO A 56 -11.38 -1.26 -8.05
N VAL A 57 -11.45 -1.47 -9.36
CA VAL A 57 -10.33 -1.94 -10.18
C VAL A 57 -9.58 -0.71 -10.69
N GLY A 58 -8.26 -0.74 -10.56
CA GLY A 58 -7.35 0.34 -10.91
C GLY A 58 -6.81 1.10 -9.69
N PRO A 59 -5.73 1.88 -9.88
CA PRO A 59 -5.02 2.53 -8.78
C PRO A 59 -5.91 3.44 -7.95
N VAL A 60 -5.74 3.42 -6.63
CA VAL A 60 -6.45 4.31 -5.71
C VAL A 60 -5.57 5.52 -5.36
N ALA A 61 -6.21 6.68 -5.23
CA ALA A 61 -5.56 7.89 -4.77
C ALA A 61 -5.25 7.80 -3.27
N PHE A 62 -4.00 8.05 -2.91
CA PHE A 62 -3.52 8.03 -1.53
C PHE A 62 -2.80 9.35 -1.22
N ARG A 63 -3.17 10.01 -0.13
CA ARG A 63 -2.52 11.25 0.33
C ARG A 63 -1.49 10.93 1.41
N VAL A 64 -0.22 11.19 1.12
CA VAL A 64 0.90 10.74 1.95
C VAL A 64 0.94 11.49 3.29
N GLY A 65 0.84 10.76 4.39
CA GLY A 65 1.11 11.27 5.75
C GLY A 65 0.11 12.29 6.30
N VAL A 66 -1.04 12.49 5.64
CA VAL A 66 -2.00 13.56 6.02
C VAL A 66 -3.41 13.05 6.32
N ASP A 67 -3.76 11.83 5.88
CA ASP A 67 -5.08 11.26 6.09
C ASP A 67 -5.03 10.20 7.22
N PRO A 68 -5.59 10.50 8.41
CA PRO A 68 -5.52 9.60 9.56
C PRO A 68 -6.46 8.39 9.42
N SER A 69 -7.32 8.33 8.39
CA SER A 69 -8.16 7.15 8.15
C SER A 69 -7.37 5.95 7.63
N TRP A 70 -6.15 6.17 7.11
CA TRP A 70 -5.26 5.10 6.69
C TRP A 70 -4.50 4.48 7.86
N ILE A 71 -4.37 3.16 7.83
CA ILE A 71 -3.55 2.43 8.80
C ILE A 71 -2.11 2.95 8.77
N GLN A 72 -1.54 3.18 9.95
CA GLN A 72 -0.22 3.80 10.09
C GLN A 72 0.87 3.06 9.29
N GLY A 73 0.87 1.73 9.32
CA GLY A 73 1.85 0.93 8.59
C GLY A 73 1.81 1.18 7.07
N LEU A 74 0.63 1.39 6.48
CA LEU A 74 0.53 1.73 5.05
C LEU A 74 1.11 3.12 4.77
N GLN A 75 0.90 4.09 5.67
CA GLN A 75 1.49 5.42 5.54
C GLN A 75 3.03 5.35 5.57
N GLU A 76 3.59 4.53 6.47
CA GLU A 76 5.03 4.28 6.57
C GLU A 76 5.58 3.63 5.29
N VAL A 77 4.88 2.63 4.75
CA VAL A 77 5.26 1.97 3.48
C VAL A 77 5.28 2.97 2.33
N VAL A 78 4.18 3.68 2.08
CA VAL A 78 4.07 4.57 0.91
C VAL A 78 5.07 5.73 1.00
N ALA A 79 5.33 6.28 2.20
CA ALA A 79 6.34 7.32 2.38
C ALA A 79 7.77 6.84 2.07
N GLY A 80 8.05 5.55 2.29
CA GLY A 80 9.34 4.93 1.97
C GLY A 80 9.49 4.49 0.51
N MET A 81 8.42 4.54 -0.30
CA MET A 81 8.45 4.09 -1.69
C MET A 81 9.06 5.11 -2.65
N ARG A 82 9.41 4.61 -3.83
CA ARG A 82 9.72 5.42 -5.02
C ARG A 82 8.74 5.07 -6.13
N GLN A 83 8.40 6.04 -6.98
CA GLN A 83 7.50 5.79 -8.11
C GLN A 83 8.01 4.62 -8.97
N GLY A 84 7.10 3.69 -9.27
CA GLY A 84 7.37 2.44 -10.00
C GLY A 84 7.87 1.29 -9.11
N GLY A 85 8.01 1.49 -7.80
CA GLY A 85 8.43 0.45 -6.87
C GLY A 85 7.32 -0.53 -6.50
N LYS A 86 7.72 -1.70 -5.99
CA LYS A 86 6.82 -2.76 -5.50
C LYS A 86 7.34 -3.31 -4.18
N LEU A 87 6.48 -3.36 -3.18
CA LEU A 87 6.78 -3.86 -1.83
C LEU A 87 5.78 -4.97 -1.43
N SER A 88 6.15 -5.79 -0.45
CA SER A 88 5.27 -6.75 0.25
C SER A 88 5.48 -6.71 1.75
#